data_AF-A0A969BTU4-F1
#
_entry.id   AF-A0A969BTU4-F1
#
_cell.length_a   1.000
_cell.length_b   1.000
_cell.length_c   1.000
_cell.angle_alpha   90.00
_cell.angle_beta   90.00
_cell.angle_gamma   90.00
#
_symmetry.space_group_name_H-M   'P 1'
#
loop_
_entity.id
_entity.type
_entity.pdbx_description
1 polymer ?
#
loop_
_entity_poly.entity_id
_entity_poly.type
_entity_poly.pdbx_seq_one_letter_code
_entity_poly.pdbx_strand_id
1 'polypeptide(L)'
;MDIFFILVSCLFLLFAFGSTAYLYRLAFASVQSGSIRPRAIPSHRFAIAIPAHNEDAVIADTVARLRQLDYPAHLFDVHIVADH
;
A
#
# COMPACT_ATOMS: atom_id res chain seq x y z
N MET A 1 3.79 -43.72 -29.35
CA MET A 1 4.31 -42.43 -28.85
C MET A 1 3.17 -41.46 -28.55
N ASP A 2 2.03 -41.60 -29.22
CA ASP A 2 0.87 -40.72 -29.11
C ASP A 2 0.25 -40.69 -27.70
N ILE A 3 0.15 -41.84 -27.03
CA ILE A 3 -0.38 -41.94 -25.65
C ILE A 3 0.46 -41.12 -24.66
N PHE A 4 1.79 -41.13 -24.82
CA PHE A 4 2.69 -40.36 -23.97
C PHE A 4 2.50 -38.85 -24.19
N PHE A 5 2.42 -38.41 -25.45
CA PHE A 5 2.12 -37.00 -25.79
C PHE A 5 0.76 -36.54 -25.28
N ILE A 6 -0.27 -37.39 -25.37
CA ILE A 6 -1.61 -37.12 -24.85
C ILE A 6 -1.56 -36.95 -23.32
N LEU A 7 -0.86 -37.84 -22.61
CA LEU A 7 -0.76 -37.80 -21.15
C LEU A 7 -0.04 -36.54 -20.65
N VAL A 8 1.07 -36.17 -21.28
CA VAL A 8 1.81 -34.94 -20.96
C VAL A 8 0.98 -33.68 -21.25
N SER A 9 0.26 -33.66 -22.38
CA SER A 9 -0.61 -32.54 -22.75
C SER A 9 -1.77 -32.38 -21.76
N CYS A 10 -2.35 -33.49 -21.30
CA CYS A 10 -3.44 -33.47 -20.32
C CYS A 10 -2.97 -32.93 -18.95
N LEU A 11 -1.78 -33.33 -18.50
CA LEU A 11 -1.17 -32.81 -17.27
C LEU A 11 -0.90 -31.30 -17.37
N PHE A 12 -0.37 -30.84 -18.51
CA PHE A 12 -0.12 -29.42 -18.76
C PHE A 12 -1.41 -28.61 -18.74
N LEU A 13 -2.49 -29.10 -19.39
CA LEU A 13 -3.80 -28.45 -19.38
C LEU A 13 -4.40 -28.38 -17.98
N LEU A 14 -4.29 -29.45 -17.18
CA LEU A 14 -4.73 -29.45 -15.78
C LEU A 14 -3.99 -28.39 -14.95
N PHE A 15 -2.67 -28.27 -15.13
CA PHE A 15 -1.86 -27.26 -14.44
C PHE A 15 -2.21 -25.83 -14.89
N ALA A 16 -2.38 -25.60 -16.20
CA ALA A 16 -2.79 -24.32 -16.75
C ALA A 16 -4.20 -23.91 -16.29
N PHE A 17 -5.15 -24.85 -16.26
CA PHE A 17 -6.50 -24.60 -15.77
C PHE A 17 -6.52 -24.34 -14.26
N GLY A 18 -5.74 -25.10 -13.48
CA GLY A 18 -5.62 -24.90 -12.03
C GLY A 18 -5.04 -23.54 -11.67
N SER A 19 -3.97 -23.12 -12.35
CA SER A 19 -3.33 -21.82 -12.12
C SER A 19 -4.22 -20.64 -12.52
N THR A 20 -4.89 -20.70 -13.69
CA THR A 20 -5.86 -19.67 -14.10
C THR A 20 -7.07 -19.61 -13.17
N ALA A 21 -7.65 -20.75 -12.77
CA ALA A 21 -8.75 -20.78 -11.80
C ALA A 21 -8.35 -20.20 -10.43
N TYR A 22 -7.12 -20.43 -9.99
CA TYR A 22 -6.57 -19.81 -8.78
C TYR A 22 -6.48 -18.28 -8.91
N LEU A 23 -5.93 -17.77 -10.01
CA LEU A 23 -5.83 -16.34 -10.27
C LEU A 23 -7.21 -15.69 -10.37
N TYR A 24 -8.19 -16.33 -11.01
CA TYR A 24 -9.56 -15.83 -11.06
C TYR A 24 -10.21 -15.79 -9.67
N ARG A 25 -9.98 -16.78 -8.81
CA ARG A 25 -10.44 -16.73 -7.41
C ARG A 25 -9.82 -15.58 -6.64
N LEU A 26 -8.51 -15.34 -6.79
CA LEU A 26 -7.85 -14.19 -6.17
C LEU A 26 -8.40 -12.86 -6.70
N ALA A 27 -8.60 -12.74 -8.01
CA ALA A 27 -9.16 -11.55 -8.63
C ALA A 27 -10.57 -11.26 -8.10
N PHE A 28 -11.43 -12.28 -8.03
CA PHE A 28 -12.79 -12.13 -7.52
C PHE A 28 -12.81 -11.78 -6.02
N ALA A 29 -11.96 -12.42 -5.20
CA ALA A 29 -11.79 -12.08 -3.80
C ALA A 29 -11.29 -10.64 -3.59
N SER A 30 -10.38 -10.17 -4.45
CA SER A 30 -9.86 -8.80 -4.42
C SER A 30 -10.94 -7.76 -4.70
N VAL A 31 -11.85 -8.03 -5.65
CA VAL A 31 -12.96 -7.12 -5.97
C VAL A 31 -13.99 -7.10 -4.82
N GLN A 32 -14.23 -8.24 -4.17
CA GLN A 32 -15.14 -8.31 -3.02
C GLN A 32 -14.59 -7.65 -1.75
N SER A 33 -13.27 -7.48 -1.65
CA SER A 33 -12.64 -6.82 -0.50
C SER A 33 -12.84 -5.30 -0.48
N GLY A 34 -13.64 -4.73 -1.38
CA GLY A 34 -14.09 -3.34 -1.36
C GLY A 34 -15.03 -3.01 -0.20
N SER A 35 -14.66 -3.39 1.03
CA SER A 35 -15.25 -2.75 2.20
C SER A 35 -14.74 -1.32 2.21
N ILE A 36 -15.62 -0.36 1.92
CA ILE A 36 -15.42 1.02 2.33
C ILE A 36 -15.37 0.98 3.85
N ARG A 37 -14.16 0.81 4.40
CA ARG A 37 -13.96 0.88 5.84
C ARG A 37 -14.45 2.26 6.26
N PRO A 38 -15.35 2.35 7.26
CA PRO A 38 -15.71 3.63 7.83
C PRO A 38 -14.42 4.38 8.15
N ARG A 39 -14.42 5.70 7.93
CA ARG A 39 -13.29 6.54 8.32
C ARG A 39 -13.01 6.29 9.80
N ALA A 40 -11.94 5.56 10.08
CA ALA A 40 -11.61 5.17 11.44
C ALA A 40 -11.37 6.45 12.25
N ILE A 41 -11.88 6.50 13.48
CA ILE A 41 -11.59 7.61 14.39
C ILE A 41 -10.07 7.60 14.62
N PRO A 42 -9.35 8.69 14.29
CA PRO A 42 -7.92 8.78 14.50
C PRO A 42 -7.55 8.51 15.97
N SER A 43 -6.70 7.52 16.22
CA SER A 43 -6.29 7.12 17.57
C SER A 43 -4.77 7.00 17.76
N HIS A 44 -4.01 6.95 16.67
CA HIS A 44 -2.57 6.75 16.72
C HIS A 44 -1.85 8.08 16.79
N ARG A 45 -0.95 8.24 17.76
CA ARG A 45 -0.04 9.38 17.81
C ARG A 45 1.28 9.03 17.11
N PHE A 46 1.76 9.91 16.23
CA PHE A 46 3.02 9.72 15.50
C PHE A 46 3.84 11.00 15.40
N ALA A 47 5.10 10.87 15.04
CA ALA A 47 6.00 11.99 14.78
C ALA A 47 6.34 12.06 13.29
N ILE A 48 6.33 13.25 12.71
CA ILE A 48 6.82 13.55 11.37
C ILE A 48 8.24 14.10 11.52
N ALA A 49 9.24 13.27 11.24
CA ALA A 49 10.64 13.69 11.25
C ALA A 49 11.05 14.15 9.84
N ILE A 50 11.53 15.40 9.73
CA ILE A 50 11.93 16.02 8.48
C ILE A 50 13.42 16.39 8.58
N PRO A 51 14.31 15.71 7.84
CA PRO A 51 15.68 16.20 7.71
C PRO A 51 15.68 17.48 6.86
N ALA A 52 16.33 18.54 7.32
CA ALA A 52 16.40 19.82 6.64
C ALA A 52 17.86 20.27 6.52
N HIS A 53 18.45 20.17 5.32
CA HIS A 53 19.79 20.69 5.04
C HIS A 53 19.70 21.78 3.97
N ASN A 54 20.03 23.03 4.33
CA ASN A 54 19.85 24.21 3.49
C ASN A 54 18.40 24.39 2.96
N GLU A 55 17.41 23.91 3.73
CA GLU A 55 15.98 24.01 3.39
C GLU A 55 15.29 25.24 4.00
N ASP A 56 16.05 26.20 4.54
CA ASP A 56 15.51 27.38 5.24
C ASP A 56 14.46 28.14 4.44
N ALA A 57 14.62 28.20 3.11
CA ALA A 57 13.70 28.89 2.22
C ALA A 57 12.35 28.17 2.02
N VAL A 58 12.25 26.87 2.36
CA VAL A 58 11.06 26.04 2.06
C VAL A 58 10.48 25.33 3.29
N ILE A 59 11.26 25.18 4.37
CA ILE A 59 10.86 24.39 5.54
C ILE A 59 9.64 24.98 6.26
N ALA A 60 9.52 26.31 6.30
CA ALA A 60 8.37 27.00 6.90
C ALA A 60 7.06 26.65 6.17
N ASP A 61 7.07 26.66 4.84
CA ASP A 61 5.92 26.31 4.02
C ASP A 61 5.55 24.82 4.17
N THR A 62 6.56 23.96 4.28
CA THR A 62 6.37 22.52 4.54
C THR A 62 5.66 22.29 5.87
N VAL A 63 6.11 22.93 6.95
CA VAL A 63 5.46 22.84 8.27
C VAL A 63 4.03 23.38 8.22
N ALA A 64 3.82 24.52 7.55
CA ALA A 64 2.49 25.12 7.41
C ALA A 64 1.50 24.16 6.72
N ARG A 65 1.95 23.45 5.67
CA ARG A 65 1.14 22.44 4.98
C ARG A 65 0.87 21.21 5.85
N LEU A 66 1.86 20.73 6.61
CA LEU A 66 1.68 19.58 7.51
C LEU A 66 0.66 19.87 8.63
N ARG A 67 0.55 21.12 9.06
CA ARG A 67 -0.48 21.54 10.03
C ARG A 67 -1.90 21.58 9.45
N GLN A 68 -2.04 21.47 8.12
CA GLN A 68 -3.34 21.42 7.42
C GLN A 68 -3.78 19.99 7.08
N LEU A 69 -3.05 18.97 7.54
CA LEU A 69 -3.49 17.57 7.39
C LEU A 69 -4.87 17.37 8.02
N ASP A 70 -5.71 16.58 7.37
CA ASP A 70 -7.02 16.16 7.89
C ASP A 70 -6.83 15.05 8.95
N TYR A 71 -6.08 15.41 10.00
CA TYR A 71 -5.70 14.60 11.14
C TYR A 71 -5.63 15.47 12.41
N PRO A 72 -6.10 15.01 13.58
CA PRO A 72 -6.12 15.84 14.78
C PRO A 72 -4.70 16.30 15.18
N ALA A 73 -4.52 17.62 15.34
CA ALA A 73 -3.21 18.23 15.60
C ALA A 73 -2.54 17.80 16.92
N HIS A 74 -3.29 17.23 17.86
CA HIS A 74 -2.75 16.68 19.12
C HIS A 74 -2.25 15.24 18.99
N LEU A 75 -2.52 14.59 17.85
CA LEU A 75 -2.09 13.22 17.55
C LEU A 75 -0.87 13.18 16.63
N PHE A 76 -0.23 14.32 16.35
CA PHE A 76 1.08 14.29 15.72
C PHE A 76 1.94 15.48 16.11
N ASP A 77 3.25 15.26 16.03
CA ASP A 77 4.27 16.30 16.23
C ASP A 77 5.19 16.36 15.00
N VAL A 78 5.73 17.53 14.69
CA VAL A 78 6.66 17.74 13.58
C VAL A 78 8.04 18.04 14.16
N HIS A 79 9.03 17.23 13.82
CA HIS A 79 10.41 17.36 14.26
C HIS A 79 11.30 17.63 13.06
N ILE A 80 11.97 18.78 13.05
CA ILE A 80 12.94 19.13 12.01
C ILE A 80 14.33 18.77 12.52
N VAL A 81 15.07 17.97 11.76
CA VAL A 81 16.44 17.59 12.05
C VAL A 81 17.33 18.33 11.06
N ALA A 82 17.95 19.41 11.52
CA ALA A 82 18.93 20.12 10.73
C ALA A 82 20.30 19.46 10.88
N ASP A 83 20.94 19.15 9.75
CA ASP A 83 22.32 18.64 9.67
C ASP A 83 23.26 19.80 9.28
N HIS A 84 23.29 20.83 10.12
CA HIS A 84 24.30 21.88 10.05
C HIS A 84 25.61 21.40 10.65
#